data_AF-A0A6C7E7N1-F1
#
_entry.id   AF-A0A6C7E7N1-F1
#
_cell.length_a   1.000
_cell.length_b   1.000
_cell.length_c   1.000
_cell.angle_alpha   90.00
_cell.angle_beta   90.00
_cell.angle_gamma   90.00
#
_symmetry.space_group_name_H-M   'P 1'
#
loop_
_entity.id
_entity.type
_entity.pdbx_description
1 polymer ?
#
loop_
_entity_poly.entity_id
_entity_poly.type
_entity_poly.pdbx_seq_one_letter_code
_entity_poly.pdbx_strand_id
1 'polypeptide(L)'
;MDAGGDDAATAAAKRSLRREARERRKALTDRHERSARLTRTLIAHPAVIDADRVMAYSAMGSEVDTAMFVAWCIEHGKAVLMPEDGVDPSWPDVVIVPGLAFTLDGHRCGQGGGWYDRFLPGIRADCVTIGVGFRVQLVDELPIGPFDQSLDIVLTD
;
A
#
# COMPACT_ATOMS: atom_id res chain seq x y z
N MET A 1 18.70 -13.52 24.70
CA MET A 1 17.42 -12.86 24.40
C MET A 1 16.84 -13.63 23.22
N ASP A 2 15.70 -14.25 23.43
CA ASP A 2 15.14 -15.29 22.56
C ASP A 2 14.41 -14.68 21.36
N ALA A 3 15.18 -14.29 20.33
CA ALA A 3 14.66 -13.68 19.10
C ALA A 3 13.61 -14.57 18.39
N GLY A 4 13.63 -15.88 18.62
CA GLY A 4 12.65 -16.81 18.04
C GLY A 4 11.26 -16.73 18.68
N GLY A 5 11.17 -16.32 19.96
CA GLY A 5 9.90 -16.12 20.67
C GLY A 5 9.17 -14.86 20.23
N ASP A 6 9.91 -13.77 20.05
CA ASP A 6 9.36 -12.46 19.65
C ASP A 6 8.85 -12.48 18.20
N ASP A 7 9.52 -13.21 17.31
CA ASP A 7 9.09 -13.38 15.91
C ASP A 7 7.77 -14.19 15.81
N ALA A 8 7.63 -15.25 16.62
CA ALA A 8 6.43 -16.07 16.64
C ALA A 8 5.21 -15.29 17.18
N ALA A 9 5.41 -14.50 18.24
CA ALA A 9 4.39 -13.63 18.81
C ALA A 9 3.95 -12.54 17.81
N THR A 10 4.92 -11.88 17.16
CA THR A 10 4.68 -10.87 16.11
C THR A 10 3.89 -11.46 14.95
N ALA A 11 4.25 -12.66 14.49
CA ALA A 11 3.54 -13.35 13.43
C ALA A 11 2.09 -13.70 13.83
N ALA A 12 1.85 -14.11 15.08
CA ALA A 12 0.51 -14.39 15.59
C ALA A 12 -0.36 -13.13 15.66
N ALA A 13 0.18 -12.02 16.18
CA ALA A 13 -0.49 -10.73 16.23
C ALA A 13 -0.88 -10.25 14.82
N LYS A 14 0.04 -10.31 13.85
CA LYS A 14 -0.25 -10.00 12.44
C LYS A 14 -1.36 -10.88 11.86
N ARG A 15 -1.40 -12.19 12.17
CA ARG A 15 -2.49 -13.07 11.70
C ARG A 15 -3.86 -12.63 12.22
N SER A 16 -3.97 -12.27 13.50
CA SER A 16 -5.24 -11.77 14.06
C SER A 16 -5.66 -10.46 13.40
N LEU A 17 -4.74 -9.49 13.34
CA LEU A 17 -4.97 -8.19 12.73
C LEU A 17 -5.44 -8.31 11.28
N ARG A 18 -4.78 -9.16 10.47
CA ARG A 18 -5.17 -9.36 9.07
C ARG A 18 -6.59 -9.91 8.94
N ARG A 19 -7.02 -10.80 9.83
CA ARG A 19 -8.38 -11.34 9.84
C ARG A 19 -9.39 -10.22 10.13
N GLU A 20 -9.18 -9.47 11.21
CA GLU A 20 -10.06 -8.37 11.63
C GLU A 20 -10.12 -7.23 10.60
N ALA A 21 -8.97 -6.85 10.03
CA ALA A 21 -8.89 -5.82 9.01
C ALA A 21 -9.65 -6.20 7.73
N ARG A 22 -9.57 -7.47 7.30
CA ARG A 22 -10.34 -7.95 6.15
C ARG A 22 -11.84 -7.86 6.39
N GLU A 23 -12.31 -8.26 7.58
CA GLU A 23 -13.72 -8.18 7.93
C GLU A 23 -14.21 -6.73 7.99
N ARG A 24 -13.46 -5.83 8.64
CA ARG A 24 -13.75 -4.38 8.64
C ARG A 24 -13.88 -3.83 7.21
N ARG A 25 -12.95 -4.17 6.33
CA ARG A 25 -12.93 -3.68 4.95
C ARG A 25 -14.05 -4.26 4.09
N LYS A 26 -14.39 -5.54 4.28
CA LYS A 26 -15.53 -6.19 3.61
C LYS A 26 -16.87 -5.57 4.02
N ALA A 27 -16.99 -5.13 5.27
CA ALA A 27 -18.21 -4.52 5.80
C ALA A 27 -18.52 -3.13 5.20
N LEU A 28 -17.55 -2.47 4.55
CA LEU A 28 -17.78 -1.20 3.87
C LEU A 28 -18.72 -1.38 2.66
N THR A 29 -19.80 -0.61 2.59
CA THR A 29 -20.78 -0.65 1.49
C THR A 29 -20.50 0.43 0.42
N ASP A 30 -19.71 1.44 0.76
CA ASP A 30 -19.44 2.66 -0.02
C ASP A 30 -18.03 2.68 -0.65
N ARG A 31 -17.35 1.53 -0.74
CA ARG A 31 -15.93 1.43 -1.18
C ARG A 31 -15.63 2.12 -2.50
N HIS A 32 -16.55 2.05 -3.48
CA HIS A 32 -16.34 2.71 -4.77
C HIS A 32 -16.29 4.24 -4.65
N GLU A 33 -17.18 4.82 -3.84
CA GLU A 33 -17.21 6.27 -3.60
C GLU A 33 -15.94 6.72 -2.86
N ARG A 34 -15.54 5.97 -1.83
CA ARG A 34 -14.30 6.19 -1.09
C ARG A 34 -13.07 6.12 -1.99
N SER A 35 -13.02 5.11 -2.88
CA SER A 35 -11.92 4.94 -3.83
C SER A 35 -11.86 6.09 -4.84
N ALA A 36 -13.02 6.62 -5.27
CA ALA A 36 -13.07 7.82 -6.11
C ALA A 36 -12.56 9.07 -5.37
N ARG A 37 -12.82 9.22 -4.06
CA ARG A 37 -12.21 10.31 -3.26
C ARG A 37 -10.69 10.17 -3.17
N LEU A 38 -10.20 8.97 -2.85
CA LEU A 38 -8.77 8.68 -2.83
C LEU A 38 -8.10 8.96 -4.18
N THR A 39 -8.76 8.58 -5.29
CA THR A 39 -8.27 8.88 -6.64
C THR A 39 -8.10 10.39 -6.84
N ARG A 40 -9.08 11.22 -6.44
CA ARG A 40 -8.97 12.69 -6.52
C ARG A 40 -7.78 13.22 -5.72
N THR A 41 -7.55 12.67 -4.53
CA THR A 41 -6.40 13.06 -3.70
C THR A 41 -5.07 12.66 -4.35
N LEU A 42 -4.98 11.45 -4.90
CA LEU A 42 -3.79 10.95 -5.57
C LEU A 42 -3.40 11.79 -6.78
N ILE A 43 -4.35 12.07 -7.69
CA ILE A 43 -4.05 12.82 -8.92
C ILE A 43 -3.70 14.29 -8.66
N ALA A 44 -4.02 14.81 -7.48
CA ALA A 44 -3.64 16.15 -7.03
C ALA A 44 -2.31 16.17 -6.25
N HIS A 45 -1.74 15.00 -5.95
CA HIS A 45 -0.52 14.91 -5.15
C HIS A 45 0.72 15.27 -5.99
N PRO A 46 1.63 16.16 -5.52
CA PRO A 46 2.80 16.59 -6.29
C PRO A 46 3.66 15.43 -6.81
N ALA A 47 3.98 14.45 -5.96
CA ALA A 47 4.76 13.28 -6.37
C ALA A 47 4.11 12.50 -7.54
N VAL A 48 2.77 12.45 -7.61
CA VAL A 48 2.05 11.78 -8.71
C VAL A 48 2.04 12.66 -9.95
N ILE A 49 1.86 13.98 -9.79
CA ILE A 49 1.89 14.94 -10.90
C ILE A 49 3.26 14.89 -11.59
N ASP A 50 4.34 14.88 -10.81
CA ASP A 50 5.72 14.94 -11.30
C ASP A 50 6.27 13.57 -11.80
N ALA A 51 5.60 12.46 -11.46
CA ALA A 51 6.05 11.13 -11.86
C ALA A 51 5.76 10.81 -13.33
N ASP A 52 6.73 10.22 -14.02
CA ASP A 52 6.54 9.65 -15.37
C ASP A 52 6.22 8.15 -15.29
N ARG A 53 6.73 7.47 -14.28
CA ARG A 53 6.64 6.01 -14.09
C ARG A 53 5.96 5.69 -12.77
N VAL A 54 4.75 5.17 -12.85
CA VAL A 54 3.93 4.84 -11.69
C VAL A 54 3.77 3.33 -11.59
N MET A 55 4.10 2.75 -10.43
CA MET A 55 3.67 1.40 -10.10
C MET A 55 2.36 1.46 -9.32
N ALA A 56 1.34 0.75 -9.79
CA ALA A 56 0.05 0.62 -9.11
C ALA A 56 -0.40 -0.84 -9.12
N TYR A 57 -1.27 -1.23 -8.19
CA TYR A 57 -1.79 -2.59 -8.13
C TYR A 57 -3.16 -2.70 -8.80
N SER A 58 -3.51 -3.91 -9.25
CA SER A 58 -4.90 -4.25 -9.60
C SER A 58 -5.64 -4.68 -8.33
N ALA A 59 -6.73 -3.99 -7.99
CA ALA A 59 -7.42 -4.20 -6.73
C ALA A 59 -8.05 -5.59 -6.64
N MET A 60 -7.76 -6.31 -5.55
CA MET A 60 -8.34 -7.63 -5.30
C MET A 60 -9.31 -7.60 -4.10
N GLY A 61 -10.51 -8.15 -4.33
CA GLY A 61 -11.54 -8.31 -3.31
C GLY A 61 -12.08 -6.97 -2.82
N SER A 62 -11.70 -6.58 -1.59
CA SER A 62 -12.21 -5.37 -0.93
C SER A 62 -11.18 -4.23 -0.85
N GLU A 63 -10.10 -4.30 -1.62
CA GLU A 63 -9.07 -3.24 -1.68
C GLU A 63 -9.63 -1.91 -2.20
N VAL A 64 -8.88 -0.83 -1.99
CA VAL A 64 -9.14 0.44 -2.67
C VAL A 64 -9.02 0.19 -4.17
N ASP A 65 -10.04 0.58 -4.91
CA ASP A 65 -10.07 0.44 -6.36
C ASP A 65 -9.20 1.53 -7.01
N THR A 66 -8.14 1.10 -7.68
CA THR A 66 -7.15 1.94 -8.37
C THR A 66 -7.41 2.08 -9.86
N ALA A 67 -8.45 1.44 -10.42
CA ALA A 67 -8.67 1.45 -11.87
C ALA A 67 -8.84 2.86 -12.43
N MET A 68 -9.58 3.73 -11.73
CA MET A 68 -9.75 5.14 -12.12
C MET A 68 -8.43 5.91 -12.09
N PHE A 69 -7.59 5.67 -11.07
CA PHE A 69 -6.27 6.29 -10.96
C PHE A 69 -5.32 5.83 -12.07
N VAL A 70 -5.32 4.54 -12.39
CA VAL A 70 -4.52 3.95 -13.48
C VAL A 70 -4.95 4.52 -14.83
N ALA A 71 -6.25 4.60 -15.10
CA ALA A 71 -6.78 5.20 -16.32
C ALA A 71 -6.32 6.66 -16.46
N TRP A 72 -6.43 7.45 -15.38
CA TRP A 72 -5.95 8.83 -15.37
C TRP A 72 -4.45 8.92 -15.66
N CYS A 73 -3.62 8.04 -15.07
CA CYS A 73 -2.17 8.03 -15.33
C CYS A 73 -1.87 7.83 -16.82
N ILE A 74 -2.53 6.85 -17.45
CA ILE A 74 -2.37 6.54 -18.87
C ILE A 74 -2.83 7.72 -19.74
N GLU A 75 -3.97 8.32 -19.43
CA GLU A 75 -4.49 9.50 -20.14
C GLU A 75 -3.55 10.71 -20.06
N HIS A 76 -2.76 10.82 -18.99
CA HIS A 76 -1.80 11.91 -18.76
C HIS A 76 -0.37 11.54 -19.17
N GLY A 77 -0.20 10.50 -20.00
CA GLY A 77 1.08 10.13 -20.59
C GLY A 77 2.06 9.42 -19.66
N LYS A 78 1.60 8.99 -18.48
CA LYS A 78 2.43 8.27 -17.51
C LYS A 78 2.51 6.79 -17.89
N ALA A 79 3.70 6.20 -17.77
CA ALA A 79 3.87 4.77 -17.88
C ALA A 79 3.41 4.10 -16.57
N VAL A 80 2.62 3.04 -16.68
CA VAL A 80 2.12 2.29 -15.52
C VAL A 80 2.61 0.86 -15.54
N LEU A 81 3.18 0.40 -14.43
CA LEU A 81 3.49 -1.02 -14.19
C LEU A 81 2.66 -1.58 -13.04
N MET A 82 2.36 -2.87 -13.15
CA MET A 82 1.71 -3.65 -12.11
C MET A 82 2.75 -4.45 -11.31
N PRO A 83 2.49 -4.78 -10.03
CA PRO A 83 3.39 -5.60 -9.23
C PRO A 83 3.36 -7.06 -9.72
N GLU A 84 4.40 -7.45 -10.46
CA GLU A 84 4.63 -8.80 -10.98
C GLU A 84 6.05 -9.26 -10.66
N ASP A 85 6.32 -10.56 -10.79
CA ASP A 85 7.67 -11.10 -10.57
C ASP A 85 8.63 -10.62 -11.65
N GLY A 86 9.84 -10.22 -11.24
CA GLY A 86 10.90 -9.77 -12.16
C GLY A 86 10.84 -8.29 -12.57
N VAL A 87 9.91 -7.51 -12.01
CA VAL A 87 9.93 -6.05 -12.20
C VAL A 87 11.17 -5.43 -11.57
N ASP A 88 11.87 -4.57 -12.34
CA ASP A 88 13.00 -3.80 -11.85
C ASP A 88 12.54 -2.78 -10.80
N PRO A 89 12.98 -2.90 -9.53
CA PRO A 89 12.54 -1.99 -8.48
C PRO A 89 13.07 -0.56 -8.67
N SER A 90 14.08 -0.35 -9.51
CA SER A 90 14.58 0.99 -9.84
C SER A 90 13.72 1.73 -10.88
N TRP A 91 12.74 1.06 -11.49
CA TRP A 91 11.91 1.63 -12.54
C TRP A 91 10.92 2.72 -12.07
N PRO A 92 10.12 2.58 -10.98
CA PRO A 92 9.09 3.55 -10.64
C PRO A 92 9.66 4.85 -10.06
N ASP A 93 8.99 5.97 -10.34
CA ASP A 93 9.11 7.25 -9.61
C ASP A 93 8.14 7.29 -8.42
N VAL A 94 6.98 6.64 -8.55
CA VAL A 94 5.99 6.48 -7.47
C VAL A 94 5.50 5.03 -7.40
N VAL A 95 5.34 4.51 -6.18
CA VAL A 95 4.74 3.21 -5.91
C VAL A 95 3.48 3.37 -5.05
N ILE A 96 2.34 2.97 -5.59
CA ILE A 96 1.08 2.87 -4.84
C ILE A 96 1.01 1.52 -4.14
N VAL A 97 1.00 1.53 -2.81
CA VAL A 97 1.14 0.33 -1.99
C VAL A 97 -0.19 -0.02 -1.30
N PRO A 98 -0.78 -1.21 -1.55
CA PRO A 98 -1.96 -1.68 -0.83
C PRO A 98 -1.59 -2.18 0.56
N GLY A 99 -2.58 -2.21 1.45
CA GLY A 99 -2.44 -2.74 2.80
C GLY A 99 -3.79 -3.17 3.38
N LEU A 100 -3.72 -3.90 4.49
CA LEU A 100 -4.88 -4.23 5.33
C LEU A 100 -5.01 -3.23 6.49
N ALA A 101 -3.89 -2.76 7.02
CA ALA A 101 -3.85 -1.71 8.03
C ALA A 101 -2.63 -0.82 7.82
N PHE A 102 -2.73 0.43 8.26
CA PHE A 102 -1.68 1.44 8.18
C PHE A 102 -1.62 2.24 9.49
N THR A 103 -0.45 2.79 9.80
CA THR A 103 -0.26 3.82 10.84
C THR A 103 0.07 5.16 10.19
N LEU A 104 -0.05 6.25 10.96
CA LEU A 104 0.27 7.60 10.48
C LEU A 104 1.77 7.81 10.19
N ASP A 105 2.64 7.05 10.85
CA ASP A 105 4.09 7.06 10.67
C ASP A 105 4.58 6.10 9.55
N GLY A 106 3.65 5.60 8.72
CA GLY A 106 4.00 4.91 7.48
C GLY A 106 4.16 3.40 7.60
N HIS A 107 3.94 2.79 8.76
CA HIS A 107 3.93 1.33 8.86
C HIS A 107 2.67 0.74 8.23
N ARG A 108 2.80 -0.48 7.68
CA ARG A 108 1.71 -1.18 7.03
C ARG A 108 1.67 -2.67 7.35
N CYS A 109 0.46 -3.22 7.45
CA CYS A 109 0.23 -4.65 7.47
C CYS A 109 -0.29 -5.13 6.11
N GLY A 110 0.53 -5.83 5.34
CA GLY A 110 0.14 -6.45 4.07
C GLY A 110 -0.61 -7.78 4.23
N GLN A 111 -0.96 -8.41 3.10
CA GLN A 111 -1.71 -9.69 3.06
C GLN A 111 -0.96 -10.89 3.68
N GLY A 112 0.38 -10.82 3.75
CA GLY A 112 1.25 -11.85 4.32
C GLY A 112 2.23 -12.49 3.35
N GLY A 113 2.15 -12.20 2.05
CA GLY A 113 3.10 -12.72 1.04
C GLY A 113 4.47 -12.02 1.01
N GLY A 114 4.62 -10.89 1.70
CA GLY A 114 5.88 -10.15 1.82
C GLY A 114 6.44 -9.58 0.50
N TRP A 115 5.61 -9.47 -0.55
CA TRP A 115 6.07 -9.01 -1.87
C TRP A 115 6.65 -7.60 -1.79
N TYR A 116 5.90 -6.64 -1.24
CA TYR A 116 6.37 -5.26 -1.07
C TYR A 116 7.55 -5.17 -0.09
N ASP A 117 7.60 -6.01 0.95
CA ASP A 117 8.74 -6.02 1.89
C ASP A 117 10.04 -6.45 1.20
N ARG A 118 9.96 -7.26 0.13
CA ARG A 118 11.10 -7.63 -0.72
C ARG A 118 11.38 -6.62 -1.84
N PHE A 119 10.35 -5.96 -2.36
CA PHE A 119 10.46 -5.02 -3.48
C PHE A 119 11.01 -3.65 -3.05
N LEU A 120 10.46 -3.09 -1.98
CA LEU A 120 10.75 -1.72 -1.53
C LEU A 120 12.23 -1.44 -1.22
N PRO A 121 13.04 -2.37 -0.67
CA PRO A 121 14.47 -2.12 -0.45
C PRO A 121 15.28 -1.89 -1.73
N GLY A 122 14.75 -2.29 -2.89
CA GLY A 122 15.42 -2.13 -4.19
C GLY A 122 15.06 -0.86 -4.94
N ILE A 123 14.13 -0.04 -4.43
CA ILE A 123 13.71 1.17 -5.12
C ILE A 123 14.78 2.25 -5.03
N ARG A 124 14.73 3.21 -5.97
CA ARG A 124 15.63 4.36 -5.92
C ARG A 124 15.28 5.26 -4.74
N ALA A 125 16.28 5.97 -4.21
CA ALA A 125 16.09 6.88 -3.08
C ALA A 125 15.17 8.08 -3.38
N ASP A 126 14.97 8.43 -4.66
CA ASP A 126 14.05 9.47 -5.13
C ASP A 126 12.64 8.93 -5.46
N CYS A 127 12.42 7.62 -5.33
CA CYS A 127 11.11 7.00 -5.52
C CYS A 127 10.22 7.26 -4.29
N VAL A 128 8.98 7.71 -4.50
CA VAL A 128 8.02 7.97 -3.42
C VAL A 128 7.04 6.81 -3.26
N THR A 129 6.88 6.32 -2.04
CA THR A 129 5.95 5.25 -1.69
C THR A 129 4.70 5.80 -1.01
N ILE A 130 3.53 5.48 -1.57
CA ILE A 130 2.24 5.98 -1.09
C ILE A 130 1.35 4.80 -0.72
N GLY A 131 1.14 4.59 0.57
CA GLY A 131 0.14 3.68 1.10
C GLY A 131 -1.26 4.23 0.88
N VAL A 132 -2.15 3.46 0.27
CA VAL A 132 -3.55 3.85 0.07
C VAL A 132 -4.47 2.89 0.80
N GLY A 133 -5.36 3.45 1.62
CA GLY A 133 -6.31 2.66 2.40
C GLY A 133 -7.53 3.47 2.79
N PHE A 134 -8.62 2.78 3.11
CA PHE A 134 -9.77 3.46 3.71
C PHE A 134 -9.44 3.91 5.13
N ARG A 135 -10.09 4.96 5.63
CA ARG A 135 -9.88 5.47 6.99
C ARG A 135 -10.05 4.40 8.08
N VAL A 136 -10.91 3.40 7.88
CA VAL A 136 -11.08 2.26 8.79
C VAL A 136 -9.87 1.32 8.90
N GLN A 137 -8.90 1.47 7.99
CA GLN A 137 -7.64 0.74 7.97
C GLN A 137 -6.54 1.46 8.76
N LEU A 138 -6.76 2.72 9.13
CA LEU A 138 -5.83 3.43 10.01
C LEU A 138 -5.95 2.86 11.42
N VAL A 139 -4.81 2.57 12.03
CA VAL A 139 -4.67 2.10 13.41
C VAL A 139 -3.54 2.87 14.09
N ASP A 140 -3.57 2.90 15.42
CA ASP A 140 -2.55 3.63 16.18
C ASP A 140 -1.19 2.93 16.13
N GLU A 141 -1.21 1.59 16.12
CA GLU A 141 0.00 0.78 16.20
C GLU A 141 -0.14 -0.56 15.46
N LEU A 142 1.00 -1.07 15.00
CA LEU A 142 1.12 -2.33 14.28
C LEU A 142 2.21 -3.20 14.89
N PRO A 143 2.03 -4.53 14.94
CA PRO A 143 3.13 -5.44 15.21
C PRO A 143 4.11 -5.37 14.02
N ILE A 144 5.33 -4.88 14.27
CA ILE A 144 6.39 -4.70 13.28
C ILE A 144 7.48 -5.75 13.51
N GLY A 145 7.96 -6.35 12.42
CA GLY A 145 9.08 -7.27 12.40
C GLY A 145 10.26 -6.68 11.61
N PRO A 146 11.45 -7.31 11.68
CA PRO A 146 12.70 -6.75 11.18
C PRO A 146 12.76 -6.55 9.66
N PHE A 147 11.85 -7.17 8.91
CA PHE A 147 11.80 -7.08 7.44
C PHE A 147 10.69 -6.17 6.92
N ASP A 148 9.80 -5.66 7.79
CA ASP A 148 8.73 -4.79 7.32
C ASP A 148 9.30 -3.44 6.91
N GLN A 149 8.87 -2.96 5.75
CA GLN A 149 9.27 -1.66 5.22
C GLN A 149 8.21 -0.61 5.52
N SER A 150 8.64 0.55 6.00
CA SER A 150 7.80 1.75 6.13
C SER A 150 7.57 2.40 4.76
N LEU A 151 6.52 3.21 4.69
CA LEU A 151 6.16 4.02 3.53
C LEU A 151 6.44 5.49 3.82
N ASP A 152 6.63 6.28 2.77
CA ASP A 152 6.85 7.73 2.89
C ASP A 152 5.55 8.45 3.24
N ILE A 153 4.43 7.98 2.68
CA ILE A 153 3.12 8.63 2.77
C ILE A 153 2.03 7.58 2.98
N VAL A 154 1.04 7.90 3.81
CA VAL A 154 -0.23 7.16 3.90
C VAL A 154 -1.39 8.11 3.61
N LEU A 155 -2.19 7.78 2.60
CA LEU A 155 -3.39 8.50 2.20
C LEU A 155 -4.64 7.68 2.52
N THR A 156 -5.64 8.36 3.10
CA THR A 156 -6.96 7.81 3.41
C THR A 156 -8.09 8.68 2.86
N ASP A 157 -9.31 8.12 2.75
CA ASP A 157 -10.50 8.70 2.11
C ASP A 157 -11.32 9.69 2.97
#